data_AF-A0A920NIS6-F1
#
_entry.id   AF-A0A920NIS6-F1
#
_cell.length_a   1.000
_cell.length_b   1.000
_cell.length_c   1.000
_cell.angle_alpha   90.00
_cell.angle_beta   90.00
_cell.angle_gamma   90.00
#
_symmetry.space_group_name_H-M   'P 1'
#
loop_
_entity.id
_entity.type
_entity.pdbx_description
1 polymer ?
#
loop_
_entity_poly.entity_id
_entity_poly.type
_entity_poly.pdbx_seq_one_letter_code
_entity_poly.pdbx_strand_id
1 'polypeptide(L)'
;MWSERLWGKKIPEIMVEERQRFMHGALEQGYSQDIANRVFELIEPFAGYAFNKAHSISYGLISYWTAYFKANYTGEYMTSLLNAYSGNAERVSIAVSECLRLGIKVEGPDINSGEVEFFLHNDDESKLSIRFGISSIKNVGVSALEKLFKF
;
A
#
# COMPACT_ATOMS: atom_id res chain seq x y z
N MET A 1 5.77 -21.38 -23.02
CA MET A 1 5.69 -20.29 -22.02
C MET A 1 6.49 -20.75 -20.81
N TRP A 2 7.60 -20.09 -20.52
CA TRP A 2 8.52 -20.40 -19.42
C TRP A 2 7.75 -20.35 -18.10
N SER A 3 7.56 -21.49 -17.44
CA SER A 3 6.86 -21.53 -16.16
C SER A 3 7.85 -21.18 -15.05
N GLU A 4 7.70 -19.99 -14.45
CA GLU A 4 8.48 -19.53 -13.28
C GLU A 4 8.46 -20.56 -12.14
N ARG A 5 7.39 -21.37 -12.06
CA ARG A 5 7.23 -22.45 -11.06
C ARG A 5 8.19 -23.62 -11.25
N LEU A 6 8.67 -23.87 -12.47
CA LEU A 6 9.63 -24.94 -12.78
C LEU A 6 11.07 -24.51 -12.49
N TRP A 7 11.42 -23.27 -12.86
CA TRP A 7 12.73 -22.69 -12.57
C TRP A 7 12.95 -22.41 -11.08
N GLY A 8 11.92 -21.95 -10.35
CA GLY A 8 11.99 -21.78 -8.90
C GLY A 8 12.22 -23.09 -8.15
N LYS A 9 11.82 -24.24 -8.73
CA LYS A 9 12.07 -25.58 -8.17
C LYS A 9 13.41 -26.18 -8.60
N LYS A 10 14.15 -25.53 -9.50
CA LYS A 10 15.46 -25.96 -10.01
C LYS A 10 15.52 -27.44 -10.40
N ILE A 11 14.50 -27.94 -11.11
CA ILE A 11 14.46 -29.34 -11.55
C ILE A 11 15.55 -29.54 -12.62
N PRO A 12 16.65 -30.27 -12.35
CA PRO A 12 17.85 -30.25 -13.20
C PRO A 12 17.58 -30.67 -14.64
N GLU A 13 16.73 -31.69 -14.83
CA GLU A 13 16.37 -32.21 -16.16
C GLU A 13 15.69 -31.15 -17.04
N ILE A 14 14.77 -30.37 -16.46
CA ILE A 14 14.03 -29.31 -17.17
C ILE A 14 14.96 -28.13 -17.48
N MET A 15 15.89 -27.81 -16.58
CA MET A 15 16.84 -26.71 -16.77
C MET A 15 17.80 -26.99 -17.93
N VAL A 16 18.26 -28.23 -18.07
CA VAL A 16 19.11 -28.66 -19.20
C VAL A 16 18.33 -28.59 -20.51
N GLU A 17 17.06 -29.04 -20.54
CA GLU A 17 16.20 -28.96 -21.72
C GLU A 17 15.99 -27.50 -22.15
N GLU A 18 15.62 -26.62 -21.22
CA GLU A 18 15.37 -25.20 -21.50
C GLU A 18 16.67 -24.48 -21.90
N ARG A 19 17.84 -24.89 -21.40
CA ARG A 19 19.14 -24.40 -21.87
C ARG A 19 19.36 -24.71 -23.34
N GLN A 20 19.15 -25.96 -23.76
CA GLN A 20 19.33 -26.34 -25.16
C GLN A 20 18.37 -25.58 -26.08
N ARG A 21 17.10 -25.43 -25.67
CA ARG A 21 16.10 -24.64 -26.41
C ARG A 21 16.50 -23.17 -26.53
N PHE A 22 16.99 -22.57 -25.45
CA PHE A 22 17.49 -21.18 -25.46
C PHE A 22 18.67 -21.02 -26.42
N MET A 23 19.67 -21.90 -26.32
CA MET A 23 20.87 -21.84 -27.16
C MET A 23 20.55 -21.97 -28.64
N HIS A 24 19.69 -22.93 -28.99
CA HIS A 24 19.25 -23.12 -30.38
C HIS A 24 18.55 -21.88 -30.92
N GLY A 25 17.56 -21.35 -30.20
CA GLY A 25 16.84 -20.15 -30.62
C GLY A 25 17.73 -18.90 -30.71
N ALA A 26 18.74 -18.77 -29.85
CA ALA A 26 19.70 -17.67 -29.92
C ALA A 26 20.61 -17.76 -31.16
N LEU A 27 21.09 -18.97 -31.49
CA LEU A 27 21.91 -19.19 -32.70
C LEU A 27 21.10 -18.95 -33.98
N GLU A 28 19.82 -19.39 -34.03
CA GLU A 28 18.93 -19.12 -35.17
C GLU A 28 18.67 -17.62 -35.39
N GLN A 29 18.64 -16.83 -34.31
CA GLN A 29 18.55 -15.37 -34.38
C GLN A 29 19.88 -14.68 -34.73
N GLY A 30 20.96 -15.44 -34.94
CA GLY A 30 22.27 -14.93 -35.36
C GLY A 30 23.19 -14.47 -34.21
N TYR A 31 22.85 -14.77 -32.96
CA TYR A 31 23.73 -14.49 -31.82
C TYR A 31 24.84 -15.53 -31.71
N SER A 32 26.02 -15.13 -31.23
CA SER A 32 27.10 -16.09 -30.98
C SER A 32 26.80 -16.99 -29.79
N GLN A 33 27.34 -18.21 -29.82
CA GLN A 33 27.23 -19.17 -28.72
C GLN A 33 27.76 -18.60 -27.39
N ASP A 34 28.84 -17.82 -27.44
CA ASP A 34 29.44 -17.21 -26.24
C ASP A 34 28.49 -16.21 -25.57
N ILE A 35 27.82 -15.36 -26.37
CA ILE A 35 26.85 -14.39 -25.86
C ILE A 35 25.64 -15.11 -25.29
N ALA A 36 25.11 -16.10 -26.01
CA ALA A 36 23.96 -16.88 -25.56
C ALA A 36 24.24 -17.60 -24.24
N ASN A 37 25.39 -18.25 -24.11
CA ASN A 37 25.81 -18.90 -22.86
C ASN A 37 25.87 -17.89 -21.70
N ARG A 38 26.51 -16.74 -21.93
CA ARG A 38 26.66 -15.71 -20.90
C ARG A 38 25.33 -15.12 -20.45
N VAL A 39 24.37 -14.94 -21.36
CA VAL A 39 23.02 -14.47 -21.02
C VAL A 39 22.27 -15.53 -20.19
N PHE A 40 22.35 -16.80 -20.58
CA PHE A 40 21.68 -17.87 -19.84
C PHE A 40 22.22 -18.02 -18.41
N GLU A 41 23.54 -17.91 -18.24
CA GLU A 41 24.21 -17.90 -16.92
C GLU A 41 23.77 -16.74 -16.02
N LEU A 42 23.24 -15.64 -16.58
CA LEU A 42 22.62 -14.55 -15.82
C LEU A 42 21.15 -14.84 -15.48
N ILE A 43 20.41 -15.49 -16.39
CA ILE A 43 18.99 -15.82 -16.20
C ILE A 43 18.81 -16.83 -15.07
N GLU A 44 19.67 -17.86 -15.00
CA GLU A 44 19.55 -18.95 -14.03
C GLU A 44 19.55 -18.53 -12.56
N PRO A 45 20.54 -17.75 -12.07
CA PRO A 45 20.47 -17.23 -10.71
C PRO A 45 19.35 -16.20 -10.54
N PHE A 46 19.03 -15.40 -11.57
CA PHE A 46 17.99 -14.37 -11.48
C PHE A 46 16.58 -14.96 -11.33
N ALA A 47 16.29 -16.10 -11.96
CA ALA A 47 14.97 -16.74 -11.89
C ALA A 47 14.54 -17.12 -10.46
N GLY A 48 15.50 -17.31 -9.53
CA GLY A 48 15.20 -17.58 -8.12
C GLY A 48 14.72 -16.34 -7.34
N TYR A 49 14.98 -15.13 -7.84
CA TYR A 49 14.63 -13.85 -7.21
C TYR A 49 13.72 -12.98 -8.10
N ALA A 50 13.44 -13.43 -9.31
CA ALA A 50 12.54 -12.76 -10.23
C ALA A 50 11.15 -12.63 -9.60
N PHE A 51 10.52 -11.48 -9.81
CA PHE A 51 9.23 -11.18 -9.22
C PHE A 51 8.22 -10.80 -10.30
N ASN A 52 6.97 -11.20 -10.09
CA ASN A 52 5.92 -10.97 -11.06
C ASN A 52 5.66 -9.46 -11.26
N LYS A 53 5.87 -8.98 -12.50
CA LYS A 53 5.73 -7.57 -12.85
C LYS A 53 4.30 -7.06 -12.68
N ALA A 54 3.29 -7.84 -13.04
CA ALA A 54 1.89 -7.43 -12.93
C ALA A 54 1.50 -7.21 -11.46
N HIS A 55 1.90 -8.13 -10.56
CA HIS A 55 1.68 -7.97 -9.13
C HIS A 55 2.39 -6.73 -8.58
N SER A 56 3.64 -6.51 -8.97
CA SER A 56 4.42 -5.33 -8.53
C SER A 56 3.75 -4.02 -8.92
N ILE A 57 3.27 -3.92 -10.17
CA ILE A 57 2.65 -2.70 -10.69
C ILE A 57 1.35 -2.40 -9.95
N SER A 58 0.51 -3.42 -9.73
CA SER A 58 -0.78 -3.23 -9.05
C SER A 58 -0.61 -2.66 -7.63
N TYR A 59 0.31 -3.22 -6.84
CA TYR A 59 0.59 -2.70 -5.49
C TYR A 59 1.32 -1.37 -5.53
N GLY A 60 2.32 -1.22 -6.42
CA GLY A 60 3.06 0.02 -6.58
C GLY A 60 2.19 1.22 -6.94
N LEU A 61 1.16 1.01 -7.77
CA LEU A 61 0.20 2.07 -8.12
C LEU A 61 -0.62 2.53 -6.91
N ILE A 62 -1.09 1.61 -6.07
CA ILE A 62 -1.82 1.94 -4.84
C ILE A 62 -0.89 2.70 -3.88
N SER A 63 0.34 2.22 -3.70
CA SER A 63 1.34 2.91 -2.87
C SER A 63 1.62 4.33 -3.37
N TYR A 64 1.77 4.51 -4.68
CA TYR A 64 1.93 5.83 -5.29
C TYR A 64 0.77 6.76 -4.94
N TRP A 65 -0.48 6.31 -5.13
CA TRP A 65 -1.64 7.13 -4.81
C TRP A 65 -1.74 7.46 -3.32
N THR A 66 -1.46 6.52 -2.43
CA THR A 66 -1.44 6.81 -0.98
C THR A 66 -0.38 7.86 -0.63
N ALA A 67 0.81 7.79 -1.23
CA ALA A 67 1.85 8.79 -1.03
C ALA A 67 1.46 10.15 -1.63
N TYR A 68 0.84 10.16 -2.81
CA TYR A 68 0.36 11.37 -3.47
C TYR A 68 -0.68 12.10 -2.63
N PHE A 69 -1.71 11.40 -2.12
CA PHE A 69 -2.72 12.01 -1.26
C PHE A 69 -2.12 12.50 0.05
N LYS A 70 -1.23 11.73 0.67
CA LYS A 70 -0.54 12.17 1.90
C LYS A 70 0.36 13.39 1.70
N ALA A 71 0.91 13.60 0.50
CA ALA A 71 1.79 14.73 0.20
C ALA A 71 1.03 16.00 -0.20
N ASN A 72 -0.12 15.87 -0.88
CA ASN A 72 -0.84 17.00 -1.48
C ASN A 72 -2.17 17.33 -0.78
N TYR A 73 -2.77 16.37 -0.09
CA TYR A 73 -4.06 16.46 0.61
C TYR A 73 -3.94 15.83 2.00
N THR A 74 -2.92 16.27 2.75
CA THR A 74 -2.47 15.62 3.98
C THR A 74 -3.59 15.54 5.02
N GLY A 75 -4.36 16.62 5.20
CA GLY A 75 -5.45 16.66 6.18
C GLY A 75 -6.58 15.67 5.85
N GLU A 76 -7.03 15.68 4.60
CA GLU A 76 -8.10 14.81 4.08
C GLU A 76 -7.68 13.34 4.10
N TYR A 77 -6.44 13.06 3.68
CA TYR A 77 -5.87 11.71 3.71
C TYR A 77 -5.78 11.18 5.14
N MET A 78 -5.23 11.97 6.06
CA MET A 78 -5.09 11.54 7.46
C MET A 78 -6.45 11.38 8.14
N THR A 79 -7.43 12.24 7.83
CA THR A 79 -8.82 12.10 8.32
C THR A 79 -9.44 10.79 7.82
N SER A 80 -9.29 10.50 6.53
CA SER A 80 -9.77 9.25 5.92
C SER A 80 -9.10 8.01 6.51
N LEU A 81 -7.79 8.09 6.81
CA LEU A 81 -7.02 7.02 7.45
C LEU A 81 -7.51 6.77 8.89
N LEU A 82 -7.80 7.83 9.65
CA LEU A 82 -8.37 7.74 10.99
C LEU A 82 -9.74 7.06 10.98
N ASN A 83 -10.61 7.43 10.03
CA ASN A 83 -11.92 6.78 9.85
C ASN A 83 -11.79 5.30 9.47
N ALA A 84 -10.88 4.96 8.56
CA ALA A 84 -10.63 3.57 8.18
C ALA A 84 -10.09 2.70 9.34
N TYR A 85 -9.47 3.33 10.34
CA TYR A 85 -9.00 2.65 11.55
C TYR A 85 -9.97 2.75 12.73
N SER A 86 -11.14 3.37 12.53
CA SER A 86 -12.19 3.42 13.55
C SER A 86 -12.53 2.00 14.03
N GLY A 87 -12.56 1.82 15.35
CA GLY A 87 -12.69 0.50 15.99
C GLY A 87 -11.38 -0.22 16.32
N ASN A 88 -10.22 0.26 15.84
CA ASN A 88 -8.90 -0.23 16.24
C ASN A 88 -8.07 0.86 16.93
N ALA A 89 -8.12 0.88 18.26
CA ALA A 89 -7.48 1.92 19.07
C ALA A 89 -5.95 2.01 18.88
N GLU A 90 -5.27 0.89 18.64
CA GLU A 90 -3.82 0.86 18.40
C GLU A 90 -3.49 1.57 17.08
N ARG A 91 -4.22 1.24 16.00
CA ARG A 91 -4.01 1.87 14.70
C ARG A 91 -4.39 3.35 14.70
N VAL A 92 -5.47 3.73 15.38
CA VAL A 92 -5.83 5.14 15.57
C VAL A 92 -4.72 5.88 16.32
N SER A 93 -4.14 5.31 17.38
CA SER A 93 -3.04 5.93 18.12
C SER A 93 -1.80 6.19 17.25
N ILE A 94 -1.46 5.24 16.38
CA ILE A 94 -0.37 5.41 15.41
C ILE A 94 -0.69 6.55 14.43
N ALA A 95 -1.91 6.58 13.88
CA ALA A 95 -2.32 7.62 12.94
C ALA A 95 -2.37 9.02 13.59
N VAL A 96 -2.84 9.13 14.84
CA VAL A 96 -2.83 10.40 15.60
C VAL A 96 -1.40 10.88 15.84
N SER A 97 -0.49 9.98 16.20
CA SER A 97 0.93 10.32 16.39
C SER A 97 1.55 10.86 15.10
N GLU A 98 1.16 10.28 13.96
CA GLU A 98 1.59 10.75 12.65
C GLU A 98 1.00 12.13 12.28
N CYS A 99 -0.28 12.39 12.59
CA CYS A 99 -0.87 13.72 12.43
C CYS A 99 -0.06 14.78 13.18
N LEU A 100 0.27 14.51 14.45
CA LEU A 100 1.08 15.42 15.28
C LEU A 100 2.47 15.66 14.68
N ARG A 101 3.13 14.61 14.18
CA ARG A 101 4.43 14.73 13.48
C ARG A 101 4.34 15.58 12.21
N LEU A 102 3.21 15.55 11.52
CA LEU A 102 2.91 16.34 10.33
C LEU A 102 2.42 17.76 10.66
N GLY A 103 2.34 18.14 11.93
CA GLY A 103 1.85 19.45 12.37
C GLY A 103 0.33 19.61 12.31
N ILE A 104 -0.41 18.52 12.14
CA ILE A 104 -1.87 18.50 12.14
C ILE A 104 -2.36 18.25 13.56
N LYS A 105 -3.04 19.23 14.14
CA LYS A 105 -3.66 19.11 15.45
C LYS A 105 -4.81 18.11 15.40
N VAL A 106 -4.87 17.20 16.36
CA VAL A 106 -6.00 16.30 16.53
C VAL A 106 -6.71 16.64 17.84
N GLU A 107 -7.93 17.13 17.74
CA GLU A 107 -8.73 17.61 18.86
C GLU A 107 -9.67 16.53 19.38
N GLY A 108 -9.89 16.51 20.70
CA GLY A 108 -10.80 15.59 21.34
C GLY A 108 -12.24 15.71 20.80
N PRO A 109 -13.08 14.70 21.07
CA PRO A 109 -14.48 14.74 20.66
C PRO A 109 -15.22 15.85 21.42
N ASP A 110 -16.10 16.56 20.73
CA ASP A 110 -17.01 17.57 21.31
C ASP A 110 -18.43 17.24 20.85
N ILE A 111 -19.40 17.29 21.76
CA ILE A 111 -20.80 16.99 21.46
C ILE A 111 -21.47 18.11 20.65
N ASN A 112 -21.05 19.36 20.82
CA ASN A 112 -21.71 20.51 20.19
C ASN A 112 -21.27 20.72 18.75
N SER A 113 -20.06 20.25 18.43
CA SER A 113 -19.36 20.59 17.20
C SER A 113 -18.70 19.37 16.56
N GLY A 114 -18.86 18.19 17.14
CA GLY A 114 -18.34 16.93 16.63
C GLY A 114 -19.32 16.23 15.70
N GLU A 115 -18.78 15.28 14.95
CA GLU A 115 -19.53 14.45 14.01
C GLU A 115 -19.43 12.98 14.43
N VAL A 116 -20.18 12.12 13.74
CA VAL A 116 -20.09 10.67 13.95
C VAL A 116 -18.68 10.16 13.64
N GLU A 117 -18.10 10.60 12.53
CA GLU A 117 -16.78 10.21 12.05
C GLU A 117 -15.74 11.32 12.31
N PHE A 118 -14.45 11.00 12.19
CA PHE A 118 -13.41 12.03 12.18
C PHE A 118 -13.64 12.95 10.98
N PHE A 119 -13.44 14.24 11.20
CA PHE A 119 -13.61 15.24 10.16
C PHE A 119 -12.55 16.34 10.28
N LEU A 120 -12.25 16.93 9.13
CA LEU A 120 -11.31 18.02 8.98
C LEU A 120 -12.04 19.35 9.15
N HIS A 121 -11.48 20.25 9.95
CA HIS A 121 -12.01 21.60 10.14
C HIS A 121 -10.87 22.61 10.36
N ASN A 122 -11.23 23.88 10.47
CA ASN A 122 -10.30 24.91 10.95
C ASN A 122 -10.46 25.05 12.46
N ASP A 123 -9.35 25.08 13.19
CA ASP A 123 -9.33 25.40 14.62
C ASP A 123 -9.57 26.90 14.87
N ASP A 124 -9.58 27.28 16.15
CA ASP A 124 -9.80 28.67 16.58
C ASP A 124 -8.75 29.66 16.02
N GLU A 125 -7.57 29.16 15.62
CA GLU A 125 -6.50 29.95 14.99
C GLU A 125 -6.55 29.89 13.45
N SER A 126 -7.65 29.38 12.87
CA SER A 126 -7.82 29.17 11.43
C SER A 126 -6.78 28.23 10.80
N LYS A 127 -6.22 27.31 11.59
CA LYS A 127 -5.32 26.25 11.12
C LYS A 127 -6.08 24.96 10.90
N LEU A 128 -5.61 24.17 9.94
CA LEU A 128 -6.22 22.89 9.61
C LEU A 128 -6.04 21.89 10.76
N SER A 129 -7.14 21.38 11.31
CA SER A 129 -7.18 20.42 12.42
C SER A 129 -8.19 19.31 12.16
N ILE A 130 -7.99 18.18 12.82
CA ILE A 130 -8.89 17.02 12.75
C ILE A 130 -9.58 16.87 14.10
N ARG A 131 -10.91 16.78 14.11
CA ARG A 131 -11.67 16.48 15.33
C ARG A 131 -12.00 15.01 15.42
N PHE A 132 -11.92 14.47 16.63
CA PHE A 132 -12.29 13.08 16.89
C PHE A 132 -13.77 12.83 16.59
N GLY A 133 -14.02 11.80 15.78
CA GLY A 133 -15.36 11.27 15.58
C GLY A 133 -15.88 10.62 16.86
N ILE A 134 -17.12 10.91 17.22
CA ILE A 134 -17.70 10.44 18.48
C ILE A 134 -17.88 8.92 18.45
N SER A 135 -18.03 8.32 17.26
CA SER A 135 -18.04 6.85 17.09
C SER A 135 -16.74 6.16 17.51
N SER A 136 -15.63 6.90 17.58
CA SER A 136 -14.32 6.35 17.96
C SER A 136 -14.12 6.26 19.47
N ILE A 137 -15.06 6.78 20.27
CA ILE A 137 -15.05 6.67 21.72
C ILE A 137 -15.50 5.25 22.13
N LYS A 138 -14.71 4.57 22.96
CA LYS A 138 -15.08 3.25 23.47
C LYS A 138 -16.43 3.30 24.19
N ASN A 139 -17.26 2.28 23.94
CA ASN A 139 -18.60 2.12 24.51
C ASN A 139 -19.68 3.07 23.98
N VAL A 140 -19.39 3.85 22.94
CA VAL A 140 -20.40 4.65 22.24
C VAL A 140 -20.92 3.88 21.03
N GLY A 141 -22.22 3.58 21.02
CA GLY A 141 -22.89 2.91 19.91
C GLY A 141 -23.30 3.91 18.82
N VAL A 142 -23.03 3.59 17.56
CA VAL A 142 -23.42 4.42 16.40
C VAL A 142 -24.93 4.68 16.38
N SER A 143 -25.75 3.72 16.80
CA SER A 143 -27.20 3.86 16.89
C SER A 143 -27.67 4.91 17.91
N ALA A 144 -26.87 5.19 18.95
CA ALA A 144 -27.13 6.28 19.89
C ALA A 144 -26.75 7.64 19.28
N LEU A 145 -25.67 7.68 18.48
CA LEU A 145 -25.20 8.89 17.82
C LEU A 145 -26.11 9.35 16.70
N GLU A 146 -26.71 8.43 15.95
CA GLU A 146 -27.69 8.79 14.92
C GLU A 146 -28.87 9.60 15.48
N LYS A 147 -29.25 9.39 16.76
CA LYS A 147 -30.34 10.15 17.39
C LYS A 147 -29.91 11.54 17.87
N LEU A 148 -28.61 11.75 18.07
CA LEU A 148 -28.04 13.02 18.53
C LEU A 148 -27.73 13.96 17.36
N PHE A 149 -27.34 13.41 16.20
CA PHE A 149 -26.92 14.18 15.04
C PHE A 149 -27.93 14.19 13.87
N LYS A 150 -29.09 13.51 14.00
CA LYS A 150 -30.22 13.68 13.07
C LYS A 150 -31.06 14.90 13.49
N PHE A 151 -31.17 15.89 12.60
CA PHE A 151 -32.27 16.86 12.57
C PHE A 151 -33.43 16.30 11.75
#